data_AF-A0A3P6BF93-F1
#
_entry.id   AF-A0A3P6BF93-F1
#
_cell.length_a   1.000
_cell.length_b   1.000
_cell.length_c   1.000
_cell.angle_alpha   90.00
_cell.angle_beta   90.00
_cell.angle_gamma   90.00
#
_symmetry.space_group_name_H-M   'P 1'
#
loop_
_entity.id
_entity.type
_entity.pdbx_description
1 polymer ?
#
loop_
_entity_poly.entity_id
_entity_poly.type
_entity_poly.pdbx_seq_one_letter_code
_entity_poly.pdbx_strand_id
1 'polypeptide(L)'
;MSMCTWEEMLSITEAIIRPGLEPGAVDVFLEFICYYGGPLPEDLLPQFKCPVLVAWGEKDPWDPINLGRAYGNFDAAPQVSPLSNEDEKPEMVNPLIESVVARHSKSSTALAPGI
;
A
#
# COMPACT_ATOMS: atom_id res chain seq x y z
N MET A 1 -0.54 18.99 17.84
CA MET A 1 0.36 18.94 16.67
C MET A 1 1.76 18.72 17.21
N SER A 2 2.26 17.49 17.10
CA SER A 2 3.69 17.23 17.32
C SER A 2 4.42 17.93 16.19
N MET A 3 5.34 18.84 16.49
CA MET A 3 6.21 19.41 15.47
C MET A 3 7.24 18.35 15.11
N CYS A 4 7.30 17.96 13.83
CA CYS A 4 8.37 17.14 13.30
C CYS A 4 9.71 17.79 13.66
N THR A 5 10.59 17.01 14.30
CA THR A 5 11.92 17.45 14.68
C THR A 5 12.79 17.59 13.43
N TRP A 6 13.84 18.40 13.52
CA TRP A 6 14.82 18.52 12.43
C TRP A 6 15.51 17.19 12.11
N GLU A 7 15.66 16.31 13.10
CA GLU A 7 16.23 14.97 12.94
C GLU A 7 15.29 14.04 12.16
N GLU A 8 13.98 14.08 12.45
CA GLU A 8 12.96 13.34 11.69
C GLU A 8 12.87 13.84 10.24
N MET A 9 12.89 15.15 10.02
CA MET A 9 12.92 15.75 8.67
C MET A 9 14.15 15.31 7.88
N LEU A 10 15.33 15.33 8.51
CA LEU A 10 16.57 14.90 7.87
C LEU A 10 16.50 13.40 7.53
N SER A 11 16.01 12.58 8.46
CA SER A 11 15.85 11.13 8.27
C SER A 11 14.94 10.80 7.07
N ILE A 12 13.77 11.44 6.97
CA ILE A 12 12.83 11.23 5.85
C ILE A 12 13.46 11.71 4.54
N THR A 13 14.13 12.86 4.56
CA THR A 13 14.80 13.40 3.36
C THR A 13 15.86 12.42 2.85
N GLU A 14 16.68 11.86 3.74
CA GLU A 14 17.67 10.85 3.37
C GLU A 14 17.02 9.57 2.86
N ALA A 15 15.92 9.12 3.47
CA ALA A 15 15.18 7.94 3.05
C ALA A 15 14.59 8.09 1.64
N ILE A 16 14.24 9.31 1.22
CA ILE A 16 13.75 9.60 -0.13
C ILE A 16 14.91 9.76 -1.13
N ILE A 17 15.98 10.48 -0.75
CA ILE A 17 17.08 10.79 -1.67
C ILE A 17 17.93 9.56 -1.98
N ARG A 18 18.29 8.76 -0.97
CA ARG A 18 19.24 7.65 -1.15
C ARG A 18 18.81 6.65 -2.23
N PRO A 19 17.56 6.15 -2.27
CA PRO A 19 17.10 5.27 -3.35
C PRO A 19 17.20 5.91 -4.74
N GLY A 20 17.01 7.23 -4.84
CA GLY A 20 17.12 7.99 -6.09
C GLY A 20 18.55 8.06 -6.67
N LEU A 21 19.58 7.71 -5.89
CA LEU A 21 20.98 7.71 -6.30
C LEU A 21 21.47 6.34 -6.80
N GLU A 22 20.66 5.29 -6.66
CA GLU A 22 21.03 3.94 -7.08
C GLU A 22 20.96 3.79 -8.62
N PRO A 23 21.85 2.97 -9.23
CA PRO A 23 21.74 2.64 -10.64
C PRO A 23 20.35 2.09 -11.00
N GLY A 24 19.72 2.65 -12.03
CA GLY A 24 18.36 2.28 -12.46
C GLY A 24 17.23 3.07 -11.79
N ALA A 25 17.52 3.94 -10.81
CA ALA A 25 16.49 4.76 -10.17
C ALA A 25 15.76 5.71 -11.13
N VAL A 26 16.47 6.24 -12.13
CA VAL A 26 15.87 7.09 -13.18
C VAL A 26 14.86 6.31 -14.02
N ASP A 27 15.15 5.05 -14.35
CA ASP A 27 14.23 4.22 -15.14
C ASP A 27 12.94 3.94 -14.37
N VAL A 28 13.05 3.61 -13.09
CA VAL A 28 11.89 3.41 -12.18
C VAL A 28 11.07 4.70 -12.05
N PHE A 29 11.74 5.85 -11.89
CA PHE A 29 11.04 7.14 -11.80
C PHE A 29 10.29 7.45 -13.09
N LEU A 30 10.94 7.32 -14.25
CA LEU A 30 10.32 7.56 -15.56
C LEU A 30 9.18 6.58 -15.84
N GLU A 31 9.30 5.32 -15.44
CA GLU A 31 8.20 4.38 -15.49
C GLU A 31 7.04 4.90 -14.63
N PHE A 32 7.24 5.24 -13.37
CA PHE A 32 6.14 5.76 -12.55
C PHE A 32 5.47 7.03 -13.12
N ILE A 33 6.24 8.03 -13.57
CA ILE A 33 5.67 9.32 -14.00
C ILE A 33 5.16 9.35 -15.44
N CYS A 34 5.68 8.50 -16.33
CA CYS A 34 5.31 8.48 -17.74
C CYS A 34 4.39 7.30 -18.11
N TYR A 35 4.29 6.28 -17.26
CA TYR A 35 3.60 5.05 -17.62
C TYR A 35 2.12 5.08 -17.25
N TYR A 36 1.29 5.28 -18.28
CA TYR A 36 -0.17 5.08 -18.25
C TYR A 36 -0.59 3.71 -18.82
N GLY A 37 0.36 2.78 -19.04
CA GLY A 37 0.15 1.59 -19.90
C GLY A 37 -0.09 0.26 -19.19
N GLY A 38 -0.02 0.21 -17.86
CA GLY A 38 -0.20 -1.03 -17.09
C GLY A 38 -1.68 -1.36 -16.85
N PRO A 39 -2.01 -2.62 -16.57
CA PRO A 39 -3.35 -2.99 -16.11
C PRO A 39 -3.65 -2.29 -14.78
N LEU A 40 -4.88 -1.80 -14.63
CA LEU A 40 -5.31 -1.14 -13.40
C LEU A 40 -5.49 -2.17 -12.28
N PRO A 41 -5.46 -1.76 -10.99
CA PRO A 41 -5.79 -2.65 -9.88
C PRO A 41 -7.12 -3.39 -10.09
N GLU A 42 -8.13 -2.72 -10.65
CA GLU A 42 -9.44 -3.29 -10.97
C GLU A 42 -9.38 -4.39 -12.04
N ASP A 43 -8.44 -4.30 -12.99
CA ASP A 43 -8.19 -5.34 -13.99
C ASP A 43 -7.48 -6.56 -13.37
N LEU A 44 -6.66 -6.30 -12.35
CA LEU A 44 -5.82 -7.31 -11.73
C LEU A 44 -6.53 -8.06 -10.61
N LEU A 45 -7.30 -7.40 -9.75
CA LEU A 45 -7.96 -7.98 -8.57
C LEU A 45 -8.75 -9.26 -8.86
N PRO A 46 -9.55 -9.37 -9.94
CA PRO A 46 -10.24 -10.63 -10.29
C PRO A 46 -9.31 -11.81 -10.56
N GLN A 47 -8.02 -11.56 -10.82
CA GLN A 47 -7.02 -12.57 -11.13
C GLN A 47 -6.28 -13.08 -9.88
N PHE A 48 -6.37 -12.37 -8.76
CA PHE A 48 -5.74 -12.77 -7.51
C PHE A 48 -6.42 -14.02 -6.96
N LYS A 49 -5.60 -15.02 -6.60
CA LYS A 49 -6.05 -16.25 -5.92
C LYS A 49 -5.75 -16.24 -4.43
N CYS A 50 -5.13 -15.17 -3.96
CA CYS A 50 -4.81 -14.96 -2.56
C CYS A 50 -5.72 -13.88 -1.96
N PRO A 51 -5.92 -13.90 -0.65
CA PRO A 51 -6.66 -12.86 0.05
C PRO A 51 -6.04 -11.48 -0.16
N VAL A 52 -6.87 -10.48 -0.49
CA VAL A 52 -6.44 -9.09 -0.68
C VAL A 52 -7.10 -8.19 0.38
N LEU A 53 -6.29 -7.35 1.01
CA LEU A 53 -6.73 -6.24 1.85
C LEU A 53 -6.57 -4.94 1.07
N VAL A 54 -7.61 -4.13 1.04
CA VAL A 54 -7.53 -2.74 0.55
C VAL A 54 -7.74 -1.82 1.75
N ALA A 55 -6.68 -1.15 2.21
CA ALA A 55 -6.78 -0.10 3.23
C ALA A 55 -6.91 1.26 2.53
N TRP A 56 -7.69 2.17 3.09
CA TRP A 56 -7.91 3.50 2.48
C TRP A 56 -8.19 4.60 3.51
N GLY A 57 -7.56 5.75 3.31
CA GLY A 57 -7.73 6.93 4.17
C GLY A 57 -8.95 7.75 3.76
N GLU A 58 -9.90 7.93 4.68
CA GLU A 58 -11.13 8.71 4.42
C GLU A 58 -10.86 10.15 3.97
N LYS A 59 -9.73 10.71 4.41
CA LYS A 59 -9.34 12.08 4.10
C LYS A 59 -8.05 12.15 3.28
N ASP A 60 -7.75 11.11 2.51
CA ASP A 60 -6.66 11.15 1.55
C ASP A 60 -6.85 12.37 0.62
N PRO A 61 -5.85 13.26 0.50
CA PRO A 61 -5.99 14.49 -0.28
C PRO A 61 -5.88 14.27 -1.80
N TRP A 62 -5.36 13.11 -2.23
CA TRP A 62 -5.11 12.76 -3.62
C TRP A 62 -6.20 11.83 -4.16
N ASP A 63 -6.66 10.89 -3.34
CA ASP A 63 -7.49 9.76 -3.75
C ASP A 63 -8.82 9.69 -2.98
N PRO A 64 -9.92 10.21 -3.57
CA PRO A 64 -11.23 10.28 -2.91
C PRO A 64 -11.74 8.93 -2.39
N ILE A 65 -12.33 8.94 -1.18
CA ILE A 65 -12.78 7.72 -0.49
C ILE A 65 -13.78 6.84 -1.28
N ASN A 66 -14.51 7.42 -2.24
CA ASN A 66 -15.41 6.65 -3.11
C ASN A 66 -14.66 5.66 -4.02
N LEU A 67 -13.41 5.95 -4.39
CA LEU A 67 -12.56 5.02 -5.14
C LEU A 67 -12.19 3.82 -4.24
N GLY A 68 -11.74 4.08 -3.02
CA GLY A 68 -11.46 3.04 -2.02
C GLY A 68 -12.65 2.12 -1.73
N ARG A 69 -13.85 2.70 -1.58
CA ARG A 69 -15.08 1.93 -1.35
C ARG A 69 -15.50 1.11 -2.57
N ALA A 70 -15.17 1.53 -3.79
CA ALA A 70 -15.50 0.78 -5.00
C ALA A 70 -14.82 -0.61 -5.03
N TYR A 71 -13.69 -0.77 -4.34
CA TYR A 71 -13.02 -2.05 -4.20
C TYR A 71 -13.82 -3.12 -3.44
N GLY A 72 -14.86 -2.72 -2.68
CA GLY A 72 -15.80 -3.67 -2.07
C GLY A 72 -16.65 -4.47 -3.07
N ASN A 73 -16.59 -4.14 -4.36
CA ASN A 73 -17.21 -4.91 -5.43
C ASN A 73 -16.36 -6.13 -5.87
N PHE A 74 -15.13 -6.25 -5.38
CA PHE A 74 -14.23 -7.38 -5.65
C PHE A 74 -14.17 -8.30 -4.43
N ASP A 75 -13.57 -9.49 -4.57
CA ASP A 75 -13.24 -10.38 -3.44
C ASP A 75 -12.03 -9.87 -2.63
N ALA A 76 -11.92 -8.55 -2.51
CA ALA A 76 -11.02 -7.86 -1.62
C ALA A 76 -11.79 -7.47 -0.36
N ALA A 77 -11.12 -7.45 0.79
CA ALA A 77 -11.70 -6.94 2.02
C ALA A 77 -11.34 -5.45 2.17
N PRO A 78 -12.17 -4.49 1.73
CA PRO A 78 -11.88 -3.07 1.95
C PRO A 78 -11.99 -2.72 3.43
N GLN A 79 -11.04 -1.92 3.91
CA GLN A 79 -11.02 -1.34 5.24
C GLN A 79 -10.77 0.17 5.11
N VAL A 80 -11.63 0.97 5.72
CA VAL A 80 -11.52 2.43 5.67
C VAL A 80 -11.03 2.94 7.02
N SER A 81 -9.94 3.71 6.99
CA SER A 81 -9.42 4.45 8.14
C SER A 81 -9.92 5.89 8.10
N PRO A 82 -10.45 6.48 9.19
CA PRO A 82 -11.06 7.82 9.20
C PRO A 82 -10.07 9.00 9.07
N LEU A 83 -8.85 8.75 8.59
CA LEU A 83 -7.71 9.65 8.73
C LEU A 83 -7.26 10.23 7.39
N SER A 84 -6.56 11.36 7.47
CA SER A 84 -6.00 12.10 6.33
C SER A 84 -4.58 11.68 5.97
N ASN A 85 -3.97 10.82 6.79
CA ASN A 85 -2.54 10.56 6.83
C ASN A 85 -2.29 9.15 7.36
N GLU A 86 -2.47 8.14 6.52
CA GLU A 86 -2.19 6.75 6.89
C GLU A 86 -0.73 6.56 7.30
N ASP A 87 0.18 7.31 6.66
CA ASP A 87 1.63 7.28 6.90
C ASP A 87 2.04 7.66 8.34
N GLU A 88 1.20 8.41 9.06
CA GLU A 88 1.52 8.90 10.41
C GLU A 88 0.86 8.10 11.53
N LYS A 89 0.10 7.03 11.20
CA LYS A 89 -0.75 6.30 12.17
C LYS A 89 -0.55 4.77 12.14
N PRO A 90 0.69 4.29 12.33
CA PRO A 90 0.99 2.85 12.30
C PRO A 90 0.20 2.06 13.34
N GLU A 91 -0.19 2.66 14.47
CA GLU A 91 -1.03 2.03 15.50
C GLU A 91 -2.43 1.67 15.01
N MET A 92 -2.91 2.29 13.92
CA MET A 92 -4.17 1.96 13.27
C MET A 92 -3.98 1.06 12.05
N VAL A 93 -2.91 1.26 11.28
CA VAL A 93 -2.64 0.48 10.05
C VAL A 93 -2.11 -0.91 10.37
N ASN A 94 -1.14 -1.04 11.29
CA ASN A 94 -0.46 -2.30 11.59
C ASN A 94 -1.44 -3.40 12.07
N PRO A 95 -2.42 -3.13 12.96
CA PRO A 95 -3.39 -4.15 13.35
C PRO A 95 -4.23 -4.67 12.18
N LEU A 96 -4.51 -3.86 11.14
CA LEU A 96 -5.23 -4.31 9.95
C LEU A 96 -4.38 -5.33 9.18
N ILE A 97 -3.10 -5.01 8.94
CA ILE A 97 -2.14 -5.89 8.27
C ILE A 97 -1.98 -7.19 9.06
N GLU A 98 -1.73 -7.10 10.38
CA GLU A 98 -1.58 -8.24 11.27
C GLU A 98 -2.83 -9.13 11.26
N SER A 99 -4.03 -8.54 11.23
CA SER A 99 -5.28 -9.31 11.20
C SER A 99 -5.41 -10.19 9.95
N VAL A 100 -4.94 -9.69 8.80
CA VAL A 100 -5.01 -10.40 7.51
C VAL A 100 -3.94 -11.49 7.47
N VAL A 101 -2.72 -11.18 7.90
CA VAL A 101 -1.64 -12.17 8.03
C VAL A 101 -2.05 -13.28 9.01
N ALA A 102 -2.59 -12.95 10.18
CA ALA A 102 -3.04 -13.93 11.15
C ALA A 102 -4.18 -14.81 10.62
N ARG A 103 -5.13 -14.24 9.86
CA ARG A 103 -6.24 -14.97 9.24
C ARG A 103 -5.80 -15.95 8.17
N HIS A 104 -4.73 -15.62 7.40
CA HIS A 104 -4.37 -16.38 6.20
C HIS A 104 -3.01 -17.12 6.27
N SER A 105 -2.18 -16.87 7.28
CA SER A 105 -0.90 -17.56 7.51
C SER A 105 -1.05 -19.07 7.75
N LYS A 106 -2.20 -19.53 8.26
CA LYS A 106 -2.48 -20.96 8.48
C LYS A 106 -2.88 -21.72 7.22
N SER A 107 -3.01 -21.04 6.07
CA SER A 107 -3.38 -21.67 4.80
C SER A 107 -2.17 -22.14 3.96
N SER A 108 -0.95 -21.74 4.34
CA SER A 108 0.29 -22.10 3.63
C SER A 108 0.95 -23.40 4.13
N THR A 109 0.18 -24.47 4.28
CA THR A 109 0.71 -25.84 4.43
C THR A 109 0.36 -26.73 3.22
N ALA A 110 0.22 -26.12 2.04
CA ALA A 110 -0.09 -26.84 0.80
C ALA A 110 0.61 -26.26 -0.45
N LEU A 111 1.73 -25.57 -0.31
CA LEU A 111 2.63 -25.35 -1.46
C LEU A 111 3.58 -26.54 -1.51
N ALA A 112 3.24 -27.49 -2.40
CA ALA A 112 4.04 -28.67 -2.69
C ALA A 112 5.47 -28.26 -3.10
N PRO A 113 6.50 -29.05 -2.72
CA PRO A 113 7.85 -28.85 -3.23
C PRO A 113 7.88 -29.27 -4.71
N GLY A 114 8.21 -28.34 -5.60
CA GLY A 114 8.60 -28.66 -6.97
C GLY A 114 7.95 -27.80 -8.05
N ILE A 115 8.53 -26.62 -8.29
CA ILE A 115 9.00 -26.21 -9.62
C ILE A 115 10.44 -25.71 -9.42
#